data_AF-A0A9D5FJI4-F1
#
_entry.id   AF-A0A9D5FJI4-F1
#
_cell.length_a   1.000
_cell.length_b   1.000
_cell.length_c   1.000
_cell.angle_alpha   90.00
_cell.angle_beta   90.00
_cell.angle_gamma   90.00
#
_symmetry.space_group_name_H-M   'P 1'
#
loop_
_entity.id
_entity.type
_entity.pdbx_description
1 polymer ?
#
loop_
_entity_poly.entity_id
_entity_poly.type
_entity_poly.pdbx_seq_one_letter_code
_entity_poly.pdbx_strand_id
1 'polypeptide(L)'
;MQVSANRAKTGRPPKFREPSRPVTVTLPERILEQLAAVDGDRAQAIVKATEAVCGTAGDRFKPVELVEMSQGKCLIVVGPNKFLKRISWLRLIEIAPGRHLLTIPSGTVVESLEIALSDLLHDPDCKPDEREKAILHDLIKLIGHQRRTKRMSKAEILIVDLD
;
A
#
# COMPACT_ATOMS: atom_id res chain seq x y z
N MET A 1 47.66 -23.12 -16.94
CA MET A 1 46.52 -23.77 -16.28
C MET A 1 46.48 -23.25 -14.84
N GLN A 2 45.70 -22.21 -14.57
CA GLN A 2 45.63 -21.59 -13.24
C GLN A 2 44.17 -21.45 -12.82
N VAL A 3 43.85 -22.16 -11.74
CA VAL A 3 42.57 -22.17 -11.03
C VAL A 3 42.41 -20.81 -10.36
N SER A 4 41.46 -20.00 -10.84
CA SER A 4 41.09 -18.76 -10.16
C SER A 4 40.12 -19.07 -9.03
N ALA A 5 40.62 -19.00 -7.80
CA ALA A 5 39.87 -19.24 -6.57
C ALA A 5 38.69 -18.27 -6.42
N ASN A 6 37.49 -18.84 -6.27
CA ASN A 6 36.26 -18.12 -5.95
C ASN A 6 36.36 -17.58 -4.51
N ARG A 7 36.60 -16.28 -4.35
CA ARG A 7 36.64 -15.62 -3.03
C ARG A 7 35.25 -15.63 -2.42
N ALA A 8 34.99 -16.63 -1.57
CA ALA A 8 33.81 -16.67 -0.72
C ALA A 8 33.77 -15.42 0.17
N LYS A 9 32.68 -14.66 0.10
CA LYS A 9 32.42 -13.50 0.97
C LYS A 9 32.33 -13.97 2.42
N THR A 10 33.39 -13.79 3.20
CA THR A 10 33.47 -14.11 4.62
C THR A 10 32.76 -13.02 5.43
N GLY A 11 31.46 -13.20 5.66
CA GLY A 11 30.65 -12.37 6.54
C GLY A 11 29.50 -13.18 7.12
N ARG A 12 28.88 -12.70 8.21
CA ARG A 12 27.66 -13.31 8.75
C ARG A 12 26.64 -13.44 7.61
N PRO A 13 26.06 -14.63 7.37
CA PRO A 13 25.04 -14.79 6.36
C PRO A 13 23.94 -13.74 6.55
N PRO A 14 23.54 -13.02 5.49
CA PRO A 14 22.53 -11.99 5.61
C PRO A 14 21.21 -12.64 6.03
N LYS A 15 20.54 -11.99 6.98
CA LYS A 15 19.29 -12.49 7.57
C LYS A 15 18.14 -12.56 6.57
N PHE A 16 18.16 -11.66 5.60
CA PHE A 16 17.20 -11.56 4.50
C PHE A 16 17.94 -11.63 3.17
N ARG A 17 17.27 -12.13 2.12
CA ARG A 17 17.84 -12.26 0.78
C ARG A 17 17.86 -10.92 0.01
N GLU A 18 17.10 -9.95 0.49
CA GLU A 18 16.96 -8.62 -0.10
C GLU A 18 17.75 -7.54 0.67
N PRO A 19 17.97 -6.35 0.08
CA PRO A 19 18.60 -5.22 0.77
C PRO A 19 17.84 -4.88 2.05
N SER A 20 18.53 -4.93 3.20
CA SER A 20 17.94 -4.70 4.51
C SER A 20 18.83 -3.79 5.35
N ARG A 21 18.20 -3.03 6.26
CA ARG A 21 18.88 -2.12 7.21
C ARG A 21 18.53 -2.48 8.65
N PRO A 22 19.48 -2.43 9.60
CA PRO A 22 19.17 -2.64 11.00
C PRO A 22 18.33 -1.47 11.54
N VAL A 23 17.29 -1.80 12.31
CA VAL A 23 16.42 -0.84 13.00
C VAL A 23 16.24 -1.32 14.43
N THR A 24 16.44 -0.43 15.41
CA THR A 24 16.15 -0.71 16.82
C THR A 24 14.74 -0.21 17.13
N VAL A 25 13.90 -1.08 17.70
CA VAL A 25 12.53 -0.76 18.10
C VAL A 25 12.29 -1.18 19.55
N THR A 26 11.59 -0.34 20.30
CA THR A 26 11.08 -0.67 21.63
C THR A 26 9.61 -1.07 21.46
N LEU A 27 9.26 -2.29 21.88
CA LEU A 27 7.91 -2.83 21.76
C LEU A 27 7.38 -3.24 23.13
N PRO A 28 6.06 -3.11 23.40
CA PRO A 28 5.46 -3.66 24.61
C PRO A 28 5.69 -5.18 24.71
N GLU A 29 5.86 -5.70 25.94
CA GLU A 29 6.11 -7.13 26.18
C GLU A 29 5.04 -8.03 25.53
N ARG A 30 3.76 -7.65 25.64
CA ARG A 30 2.64 -8.33 24.96
C ARG A 30 2.84 -8.51 23.45
N ILE A 31 3.47 -7.54 22.78
CA ILE A 31 3.72 -7.60 21.33
C ILE A 31 4.92 -8.51 21.05
N LEU A 32 5.93 -8.50 21.93
CA LEU A 32 7.07 -9.43 21.81
C LEU A 32 6.63 -10.89 21.95
N GLU A 33 5.68 -11.17 22.85
CA GLU A 33 5.07 -12.50 23.00
C GLU A 33 4.26 -12.91 21.76
N GLN A 34 3.42 -12.00 21.24
CA GLN A 34 2.68 -12.25 20.00
C GLN A 34 3.60 -12.50 18.80
N LEU A 35 4.67 -11.73 18.66
CA LEU A 35 5.66 -11.93 17.60
C LEU A 35 6.39 -13.27 17.75
N ALA A 36 6.71 -13.69 18.99
CA ALA A 36 7.33 -14.98 19.24
C ALA A 36 6.42 -16.16 18.85
N ALA A 37 5.10 -15.99 18.93
CA ALA A 37 4.14 -16.98 18.44
C ALA A 37 4.07 -17.04 16.90
N VAL A 38 4.41 -15.94 16.20
CA VAL A 38 4.46 -15.88 14.73
C VAL A 38 5.77 -16.51 14.19
N ASP A 39 6.90 -16.16 14.79
CA ASP A 39 8.22 -16.72 14.45
C ASP A 39 9.20 -16.58 15.62
N GLY A 40 10.06 -17.58 15.83
CA GLY A 40 11.11 -17.55 16.85
C GLY A 40 12.17 -16.46 16.60
N ASP A 41 12.34 -16.03 15.35
CA ASP A 41 13.09 -14.85 14.99
C ASP A 41 12.19 -13.61 14.92
N ARG A 42 12.38 -12.66 15.85
CA ARG A 42 11.56 -11.44 15.95
C ARG A 42 11.49 -10.61 14.67
N ALA A 43 12.57 -10.56 13.87
CA ALA A 43 12.54 -9.79 12.64
C ALA A 43 11.76 -10.52 11.55
N GLN A 44 11.85 -11.86 11.49
CA GLN A 44 10.99 -12.66 10.61
C GLN A 44 9.52 -12.56 11.02
N ALA A 45 9.21 -12.54 12.31
CA ALA A 45 7.86 -12.31 12.81
C ALA A 45 7.30 -10.95 12.36
N ILE A 46 8.10 -9.88 12.46
CA ILE A 46 7.72 -8.54 11.98
C ILE A 46 7.47 -8.56 10.47
N VAL A 47 8.37 -9.17 9.69
CA VAL A 47 8.19 -9.27 8.23
C VAL A 47 6.90 -10.02 7.90
N LYS A 48 6.70 -11.22 8.47
CA LYS A 48 5.48 -12.02 8.25
C LYS A 48 4.20 -11.28 8.66
N ALA A 49 4.18 -10.62 9.82
CA ALA A 49 3.04 -9.84 10.27
C ALA A 49 2.76 -8.67 9.32
N THR A 50 3.81 -8.00 8.83
CA THR A 50 3.70 -6.90 7.87
C THR A 50 3.19 -7.39 6.52
N GLU A 51 3.73 -8.49 6.01
CA GLU A 51 3.30 -9.12 4.76
C GLU A 51 1.87 -9.66 4.83
N ALA A 52 1.44 -10.19 5.98
CA ALA A 52 0.06 -10.64 6.17
C ALA A 52 -0.94 -9.49 6.06
N VAL A 53 -0.55 -8.29 6.51
CA VAL A 53 -1.38 -7.08 6.47
C VAL A 53 -1.29 -6.39 5.09
N CYS A 54 -0.08 -6.29 4.55
CA CYS A 54 0.21 -5.49 3.36
C CYS A 54 0.27 -6.29 2.06
N GLY A 55 0.13 -7.62 2.10
CA GLY A 55 0.50 -8.54 1.02
C GLY A 55 2.00 -8.85 1.01
N THR A 56 2.39 -10.04 0.52
CA THR A 56 3.80 -10.36 0.27
C THR A 56 4.27 -9.64 -1.00
N ALA A 57 5.58 -9.38 -1.13
CA ALA A 57 6.14 -8.79 -2.36
C ALA A 57 5.97 -9.68 -3.61
N GLY A 58 5.54 -10.94 -3.45
CA GLY A 58 5.36 -11.91 -4.53
C GLY A 58 3.91 -12.38 -4.76
N ASP A 59 3.04 -12.29 -3.77
CA ASP A 59 1.61 -12.44 -3.97
C ASP A 59 1.09 -11.12 -4.53
N ARG A 60 0.33 -11.17 -5.62
CA ARG A 60 -0.02 -10.01 -6.46
C ARG A 60 -0.64 -8.90 -5.61
N PHE A 61 0.20 -8.02 -5.06
CA PHE A 61 -0.22 -6.81 -4.37
C PHE A 61 -1.00 -6.02 -5.40
N LYS A 62 -2.34 -6.07 -5.31
CA LYS A 62 -3.22 -5.20 -6.10
C LYS A 62 -3.13 -3.85 -5.42
N PRO A 63 -2.35 -2.90 -5.95
CA PRO A 63 -2.11 -1.63 -5.28
C PRO A 63 -3.41 -0.83 -5.14
N VAL A 64 -4.34 -1.13 -6.03
CA VAL A 64 -5.73 -0.68 -6.07
C VAL A 64 -6.62 -1.91 -6.26
N GLU A 65 -7.60 -2.08 -5.38
CA GLU A 65 -8.53 -3.20 -5.37
C GLU A 65 -9.97 -2.70 -5.49
N LEU A 66 -10.81 -3.45 -6.23
CA LEU A 66 -12.25 -3.27 -6.22
C LEU A 66 -12.88 -4.29 -5.28
N VAL A 67 -13.41 -3.81 -4.15
CA VAL A 67 -14.10 -4.65 -3.18
C VAL A 67 -15.60 -4.55 -3.40
N GLU A 68 -16.25 -5.67 -3.69
CA GLU A 68 -17.70 -5.71 -3.86
C GLU A 68 -18.41 -5.44 -2.52
N MET A 69 -19.36 -4.49 -2.53
CA MET A 69 -20.19 -4.15 -1.36
C MET A 69 -21.55 -4.83 -1.42
N SER A 70 -22.13 -4.89 -2.62
CA SER A 70 -23.48 -5.42 -2.89
C SER A 70 -23.57 -5.73 -4.39
N GLN A 71 -24.60 -6.47 -4.82
CA GLN A 71 -24.80 -6.84 -6.23
C GLN A 71 -24.53 -5.68 -7.21
N GLY A 72 -23.39 -5.75 -7.90
CA GLY A 72 -23.00 -4.79 -8.94
C GLY A 72 -22.38 -3.46 -8.47
N LYS A 73 -22.10 -3.28 -7.17
CA LYS A 73 -21.38 -2.10 -6.63
C LYS A 73 -20.07 -2.51 -6.00
N CYS A 74 -18.99 -1.83 -6.38
CA CYS A 74 -17.67 -2.03 -5.80
C CYS A 74 -17.11 -0.71 -5.26
N LEU A 75 -16.37 -0.79 -4.16
CA LEU A 75 -15.54 0.30 -3.65
C LEU A 75 -14.10 0.16 -4.12
N ILE A 76 -13.45 1.30 -4.31
CA ILE A 76 -12.02 1.35 -4.60
C ILE A 76 -11.28 1.41 -3.25
N VAL A 77 -10.51 0.36 -2.97
CA VAL A 77 -9.61 0.28 -1.81
C VAL A 77 -8.19 0.41 -2.31
N VAL A 78 -7.39 1.24 -1.64
CA VAL A 78 -5.98 1.45 -1.97
C VAL A 78 -5.08 1.07 -0.81
N GLY A 79 -3.87 0.63 -1.15
CA GLY A 79 -2.81 0.47 -0.16
C GLY A 79 -2.33 1.81 0.42
N PRO A 80 -1.39 1.79 1.38
CA PRO A 80 -0.84 3.01 1.97
C PRO A 80 -0.09 3.81 0.91
N ASN A 81 -0.44 5.10 0.75
CA ASN A 81 0.23 5.99 -0.18
C ASN A 81 0.31 7.40 0.42
N LYS A 82 1.54 7.94 0.54
CA LYS A 82 1.78 9.26 1.14
C LYS A 82 1.42 10.41 0.20
N PHE A 83 1.53 10.19 -1.10
CA PHE A 83 1.27 11.20 -2.13
C PHE A 83 -0.22 11.50 -2.28
N LEU A 84 -1.08 10.48 -2.15
CA LEU A 84 -2.54 10.68 -2.14
C LEU A 84 -3.00 11.64 -1.03
N LYS A 85 -2.28 11.71 0.10
CA LYS A 85 -2.57 12.66 1.19
C LYS A 85 -2.23 14.12 0.84
N ARG A 86 -1.49 14.39 -0.24
CA ARG A 86 -1.18 15.75 -0.70
C ARG A 86 -2.38 16.41 -1.39
N ILE A 87 -3.34 15.63 -1.88
CA ILE A 87 -4.57 16.17 -2.46
C ILE A 87 -5.46 16.61 -1.30
N SER A 88 -5.51 17.91 -1.04
CA SER A 88 -6.14 18.50 0.15
C SER A 88 -7.60 18.13 0.36
N TRP A 89 -8.34 17.89 -0.74
CA TRP A 89 -9.74 17.52 -0.69
C TRP A 89 -9.97 16.00 -0.70
N LEU A 90 -8.97 15.18 -1.02
CA LEU A 90 -9.09 13.72 -1.00
C LEU A 90 -8.84 13.20 0.41
N ARG A 91 -9.77 12.41 0.93
CA ARG A 91 -9.65 11.80 2.25
C ARG A 91 -9.45 10.28 2.13
N LEU A 92 -8.45 9.78 2.83
CA LEU A 92 -8.14 8.35 2.95
C LEU A 92 -8.64 7.84 4.31
N ILE A 93 -9.62 6.95 4.29
CA ILE A 93 -10.19 6.35 5.50
C ILE A 93 -9.66 4.94 5.64
N GLU A 94 -8.90 4.65 6.69
CA GLU A 94 -8.40 3.31 6.95
C GLU A 94 -9.56 2.40 7.40
N ILE A 95 -9.81 1.32 6.66
CA ILE A 95 -10.87 0.34 6.95
C ILE A 95 -10.35 -0.97 7.51
N ALA A 96 -9.06 -1.21 7.32
CA ALA A 96 -8.28 -2.29 7.91
C ALA A 96 -6.81 -1.87 7.84
N PRO A 97 -5.92 -2.44 8.68
CA PRO A 97 -4.51 -2.12 8.64
C PRO A 97 -3.95 -2.11 7.22
N GLY A 98 -3.45 -0.96 6.78
CA GLY A 98 -2.87 -0.78 5.44
C GLY A 98 -3.86 -0.73 4.27
N ARG A 99 -5.18 -0.77 4.50
CA ARG A 99 -6.23 -0.68 3.47
C ARG A 99 -7.06 0.57 3.69
N HIS A 100 -7.13 1.41 2.66
CA HIS A 100 -7.77 2.72 2.74
C HIS A 100 -8.88 2.85 1.70
N LEU A 101 -10.03 3.39 2.10
CA LEU A 101 -11.06 3.87 1.19
C LEU A 101 -10.76 5.29 0.73
N LEU A 102 -11.03 5.55 -0.55
CA LEU A 102 -10.98 6.89 -1.13
C LEU A 102 -12.32 7.58 -0.92
N THR A 103 -12.28 8.75 -0.29
CA THR A 103 -13.47 9.60 -0.12
C THR A 103 -13.24 10.97 -0.73
N ILE A 104 -14.21 11.39 -1.53
CA ILE A 104 -14.18 12.64 -2.28
C ILE A 104 -15.39 13.48 -1.82
N PRO A 105 -15.23 14.78 -1.52
CA PRO A 105 -16.32 15.63 -1.10
C PRO A 105 -17.50 15.62 -2.07
N SER A 106 -18.72 15.77 -1.53
CA SER A 106 -19.93 16.00 -2.33
C SER A 106 -19.74 17.32 -3.12
N GLY A 107 -20.01 17.29 -4.42
CA GLY A 107 -19.77 18.42 -5.33
C GLY A 107 -18.48 18.36 -6.17
N THR A 108 -17.46 17.59 -5.76
CA THR A 108 -16.26 17.40 -6.61
C THR A 108 -16.51 16.36 -7.69
N VAL A 109 -16.18 16.68 -8.94
CA VAL A 109 -16.32 15.75 -10.07
C VAL A 109 -15.20 14.70 -10.07
N VAL A 110 -15.47 13.51 -10.60
CA VAL A 110 -14.48 12.41 -10.62
C VAL A 110 -13.29 12.76 -11.49
N GLU A 111 -13.50 13.56 -12.53
CA GLU A 111 -12.48 14.10 -13.42
C GLU A 111 -11.42 14.90 -12.65
N SER A 112 -11.81 15.62 -11.58
CA SER A 112 -10.86 16.34 -10.73
C SER A 112 -9.89 15.39 -10.02
N LEU A 113 -10.31 14.15 -9.73
CA LEU A 113 -9.42 13.12 -9.21
C LEU A 113 -8.45 12.61 -10.26
N GLU A 114 -8.90 12.38 -11.50
CA GLU A 114 -8.00 11.99 -12.60
C GLU A 114 -6.90 13.05 -12.80
N ILE A 115 -7.30 14.34 -12.81
CA ILE A 115 -6.37 15.47 -12.97
C ILE A 115 -5.40 15.54 -11.79
N ALA A 116 -5.90 15.55 -10.55
CA ALA A 116 -5.04 15.66 -9.37
C ALA A 116 -4.05 14.49 -9.24
N LEU A 117 -4.45 13.27 -9.63
CA LEU A 117 -3.54 12.12 -9.68
C LEU A 117 -2.48 12.25 -10.77
N SER A 118 -2.86 12.78 -11.94
CA SER A 118 -1.92 13.07 -13.03
C SER A 118 -0.92 14.13 -12.62
N ASP A 119 -1.38 15.21 -11.97
CA ASP A 119 -0.51 16.28 -11.48
C ASP A 119 0.49 15.77 -10.46
N LEU A 120 0.06 14.92 -9.52
CA LEU A 120 0.98 14.27 -8.57
C LEU A 120 2.04 13.39 -9.23
N LEU A 121 1.69 12.73 -10.34
CA LEU A 121 2.62 11.85 -11.05
C LEU A 121 3.66 12.64 -11.85
N HIS A 122 3.29 13.83 -12.34
CA HIS A 122 4.16 14.70 -13.13
C HIS A 122 4.86 15.80 -12.30
N ASP A 123 4.51 15.95 -11.03
CA ASP A 123 5.14 16.89 -10.10
C ASP A 123 6.64 16.52 -9.91
N PRO A 124 7.58 17.39 -10.29
CA PRO A 124 9.02 17.13 -10.16
C PRO A 124 9.50 17.03 -8.70
N ASP A 125 8.75 17.60 -7.75
CA ASP A 125 9.03 17.49 -6.32
C ASP A 125 8.49 16.18 -5.73
N CYS A 126 7.60 15.49 -6.45
CA CYS A 126 7.18 14.13 -6.15
C CYS A 126 8.20 13.12 -6.67
N LYS A 127 8.92 12.45 -5.75
CA LYS A 127 9.71 11.25 -6.06
C LYS A 127 9.07 10.02 -5.40
N PRO A 128 7.90 9.56 -5.88
CA PRO A 128 7.28 8.34 -5.38
C PRO A 128 8.21 7.15 -5.62
N ASP A 129 8.22 6.21 -4.67
CA ASP A 129 8.85 4.93 -4.89
C ASP A 129 8.09 4.13 -5.97
N GLU A 130 8.66 3.00 -6.43
CA GLU A 130 8.02 2.19 -7.48
C GLU A 130 6.63 1.68 -7.07
N ARG A 131 6.40 1.45 -5.77
CA ARG A 131 5.10 1.00 -5.26
C ARG A 131 4.07 2.12 -5.30
N GLU A 132 4.45 3.31 -4.88
CA GLU A 132 3.60 4.50 -4.88
C GLU A 132 3.25 4.92 -6.31
N LYS A 133 4.21 4.85 -7.25
CA LYS A 133 3.95 5.06 -8.68
C LYS A 133 2.94 4.05 -9.23
N ALA A 134 3.11 2.77 -8.88
CA ALA A 134 2.18 1.72 -9.31
C ALA A 134 0.75 2.00 -8.81
N ILE A 135 0.58 2.40 -7.54
CA ILE A 135 -0.73 2.80 -7.00
C ILE A 135 -1.35 3.94 -7.80
N LEU A 136 -0.61 5.03 -8.03
CA LEU A 136 -1.12 6.20 -8.74
C LEU A 136 -1.54 5.85 -10.18
N HIS A 137 -0.70 5.10 -10.89
CA HIS A 137 -0.94 4.71 -12.27
C HIS A 137 -2.11 3.72 -12.40
N ASP A 138 -2.21 2.74 -11.51
CA ASP A 138 -3.32 1.78 -11.49
C ASP A 138 -4.64 2.49 -11.14
N LEU A 139 -4.60 3.48 -10.25
CA LEU A 139 -5.76 4.27 -9.90
C LEU A 139 -6.25 5.13 -11.08
N ILE A 140 -5.35 5.82 -11.78
CA ILE A 140 -5.67 6.59 -13.00
C ILE A 140 -6.29 5.67 -14.07
N LYS A 141 -5.69 4.49 -14.30
CA LYS A 141 -6.21 3.52 -15.26
C LYS A 141 -7.60 3.01 -14.88
N LEU A 142 -7.80 2.67 -13.61
CA LEU A 142 -9.07 2.15 -13.11
C LEU A 142 -10.17 3.20 -13.24
N ILE A 143 -9.93 4.42 -12.75
CA ILE A 143 -10.91 5.51 -12.82
C ILE A 143 -11.23 5.83 -14.29
N GLY A 144 -10.20 5.99 -15.12
CA GLY A 144 -10.39 6.29 -16.55
C GLY A 144 -11.08 5.18 -17.33
N HIS A 145 -10.93 3.91 -16.94
CA HIS A 145 -11.67 2.80 -17.53
C HIS A 145 -13.14 2.83 -17.10
N GLN A 146 -13.41 2.97 -15.79
CA GLN A 146 -14.77 2.92 -15.25
C GLN A 146 -15.61 4.15 -15.63
N ARG A 147 -14.96 5.30 -15.84
CA ARG A 147 -15.61 6.50 -16.37
C ARG A 147 -16.04 6.32 -17.82
N ARG A 148 -15.16 5.77 -18.67
CA ARG A 148 -15.47 5.48 -20.09
C ARG A 148 -16.63 4.49 -20.25
N THR A 149 -16.77 3.56 -19.32
CA THR A 149 -17.87 2.58 -19.30
C THR A 149 -19.13 3.10 -18.59
N LYS A 150 -19.14 4.34 -18.07
CA LYS A 150 -20.23 4.94 -17.28
C LYS A 150 -20.65 4.11 -16.05
N ARG A 151 -19.72 3.34 -15.47
CA ARG A 151 -19.96 2.48 -14.31
C ARG A 151 -19.52 3.08 -12.97
N MET A 152 -19.07 4.34 -12.98
CA MET A 152 -18.78 5.06 -11.75
C MET A 152 -20.02 5.73 -11.18
N SER A 153 -20.27 5.48 -9.91
CA SER A 153 -21.24 6.21 -9.10
C SER A 153 -20.54 6.70 -7.83
N LYS A 154 -20.96 7.87 -7.34
CA LYS A 154 -20.54 8.37 -6.03
C LYS A 154 -21.58 7.93 -5.01
N ALA A 155 -21.14 7.40 -3.89
CA ALA A 155 -21.98 7.08 -2.75
C ALA A 155 -21.53 7.91 -1.55
N GLU A 156 -22.50 8.37 -0.77
CA GLU A 156 -22.24 8.96 0.55
C GLU A 156 -22.19 7.81 1.56
N ILE A 157 -21.08 7.71 2.29
CA ILE A 157 -20.85 6.66 3.28
C ILE A 157 -20.92 7.32 4.66
N LEU A 158 -21.78 6.79 5.53
CA LEU A 158 -21.84 7.17 6.94
C LEU A 158 -20.94 6.24 7.75
N ILE A 159 -20.14 6.82 8.62
CA ILE A 159 -19.24 6.11 9.54
C ILE A 159 -19.64 6.53 10.94
N VAL A 160 -19.70 5.56 11.85
CA VAL A 160 -19.98 5.78 13.27
C VAL A 160 -18.71 5.41 14.02
N ASP A 161 -18.20 6.33 14.84
CA ASP A 161 -17.11 6.06 15.75
C ASP A 161 -17.66 5.29 16.96
N LEU A 162 -16.98 4.20 17.34
CA LEU A 162 -17.27 3.46 18.56
C LEU A 162 -16.27 3.92 19.61
N ASP A 163 -16.78 4.49 20.71
CA ASP A 163 -16.00 4.93 21.88
C ASP A 163 -15.29 3.76 22.58
#